data_AF-A0A1D2YTE7-F1
#
_entry.id   AF-A0A1D2YTE7-F1
#
_cell.length_a   1.000
_cell.length_b   1.000
_cell.length_c   1.000
_cell.angle_alpha   90.00
_cell.angle_beta   90.00
_cell.angle_gamma   90.00
#
_symmetry.space_group_name_H-M   'P 1'
#
loop_
_entity.id
_entity.type
_entity.pdbx_description
1 polymer ?
#
loop_
_entity_poly.entity_id
_entity_poly.type
_entity_poly.pdbx_seq_one_letter_code
_entity_poly.pdbx_strand_id
1 'polypeptide(L)'
;MDITDTSKISYLEMIQGVITRMSTNSFILKGWAITLIAGILAFASTNTNKMYFLVAYIPILIFWFLDSYYLQLERKYRKLYDKARMNQENDFNMEISISNIGNDTKLRYFSCFFAPIEIWFYLPSIILVAIMSIIAI
;
A
#
# COMPACT_ATOMS: atom_id res chain seq x y z
N MET A 1 -4.44 9.10 37.70
CA MET A 1 -3.85 8.59 36.45
C MET A 1 -2.45 9.16 36.39
N ASP A 2 -1.43 8.30 36.30
CA ASP A 2 -0.03 8.71 36.39
C ASP A 2 0.40 9.40 35.08
N ILE A 3 1.25 10.43 35.15
CA ILE A 3 1.68 11.24 33.98
C ILE A 3 2.41 10.37 32.93
N THR A 4 3.02 9.27 33.37
CA THR A 4 3.69 8.29 32.50
C THR A 4 2.71 7.54 31.61
N ASP A 5 1.50 7.23 32.12
CA ASP A 5 0.49 6.49 31.38
C ASP A 5 -0.14 7.34 30.27
N THR A 6 -0.39 8.62 30.54
CA THR A 6 -0.87 9.57 29.52
C THR A 6 0.13 9.78 28.41
N SER A 7 1.43 9.90 28.74
CA SER A 7 2.49 10.03 27.74
C SER A 7 2.61 8.80 26.83
N LYS A 8 2.43 7.59 27.38
CA LYS A 8 2.43 6.35 26.62
C LYS A 8 1.22 6.24 25.69
N ILE A 9 0.03 6.64 26.15
CA ILE A 9 -1.18 6.68 25.32
C ILE A 9 -0.98 7.62 24.13
N SER A 10 -0.52 8.86 24.37
CA SER A 10 -0.29 9.83 23.29
C SER A 10 0.76 9.35 22.27
N TYR A 11 1.79 8.64 22.72
CA TYR A 11 2.77 8.03 21.82
C TYR A 11 2.16 6.92 20.94
N LEU A 12 1.35 6.03 21.53
CA LEU A 12 0.64 5.00 20.77
C LEU A 12 -0.35 5.61 19.76
N GLU A 13 -1.07 6.67 20.15
CA GLU A 13 -1.96 7.43 19.26
C GLU A 13 -1.20 8.06 18.09
N MET A 14 0.00 8.58 18.33
CA MET A 14 0.86 9.12 17.27
C MET A 14 1.26 8.04 16.25
N ILE A 15 1.70 6.86 16.72
CA ILE A 15 2.03 5.74 15.82
C ILE A 15 0.78 5.28 15.05
N GLN A 16 -0.36 5.15 15.73
CA GLN A 16 -1.63 4.78 15.10
C GLN A 16 -2.08 5.80 14.04
N GLY A 17 -1.83 7.08 14.27
CA GLY A 17 -2.03 8.15 13.30
C GLY A 17 -1.21 7.93 12.03
N VAL A 18 0.06 7.52 12.16
CA VAL A 18 0.90 7.18 11.00
C VAL A 18 0.40 5.94 10.27
N ILE A 19 0.03 4.87 10.99
CA ILE A 19 -0.55 3.64 10.40
C ILE A 19 -1.79 3.98 9.57
N THR A 20 -2.68 4.80 10.12
CA THR A 20 -3.90 5.25 9.44
C THR A 20 -3.57 5.99 8.15
N ARG A 21 -2.59 6.92 8.19
CA ARG A 21 -2.16 7.66 6.99
C ARG A 21 -1.60 6.74 5.90
N MET A 22 -0.85 5.69 6.26
CA MET A 22 -0.31 4.74 5.28
C MET A 22 -1.41 3.90 4.62
N SER A 23 -2.37 3.42 5.42
CA SER A 23 -3.56 2.71 4.91
C SER A 23 -4.42 3.61 4.00
N THR A 24 -4.63 4.87 4.40
CA THR A 24 -5.36 5.84 3.59
C THR A 24 -4.64 6.15 2.27
N ASN A 25 -3.32 6.34 2.28
CA ASN A 25 -2.56 6.57 1.05
C ASN A 25 -2.61 5.37 0.11
N SER A 26 -2.48 4.15 0.64
CA SER A 26 -2.68 2.90 -0.12
C SER A 26 -4.06 2.88 -0.81
N PHE A 27 -5.13 3.15 -0.06
CA PHE A 27 -6.49 3.21 -0.62
C PHE A 27 -6.66 4.29 -1.70
N ILE A 28 -6.08 5.49 -1.50
CA ILE A 28 -6.13 6.58 -2.48
C ILE A 28 -5.44 6.17 -3.79
N LEU A 29 -4.30 5.47 -3.73
CA LEU A 29 -3.60 4.98 -4.93
C LEU A 29 -4.45 3.99 -5.73
N LYS A 30 -5.15 3.08 -5.05
CA LYS A 30 -6.10 2.16 -5.69
C LYS A 30 -7.22 2.92 -6.42
N GLY A 31 -7.73 3.99 -5.81
CA GLY A 31 -8.69 4.90 -6.46
C GLY A 31 -8.15 5.53 -7.74
N TRP A 32 -6.96 6.15 -7.68
CA TRP A 32 -6.31 6.75 -8.84
C TRP A 32 -5.96 5.75 -9.94
N ALA A 33 -5.59 4.52 -9.58
CA ALA A 33 -5.36 3.45 -10.53
C ALA A 33 -6.62 3.18 -11.35
N ILE A 34 -7.78 3.01 -10.72
CA ILE A 34 -9.06 2.78 -11.41
C ILE A 34 -9.40 3.96 -12.32
N THR A 35 -9.28 5.20 -11.83
CA THR A 35 -9.59 6.40 -12.62
C THR A 35 -8.74 6.49 -13.89
N LEU A 36 -7.43 6.26 -13.77
CA LEU A 36 -6.52 6.31 -14.92
C LEU A 36 -6.73 5.14 -15.88
N ILE A 37 -6.96 3.93 -15.37
CA ILE A 37 -7.29 2.77 -16.21
C ILE A 37 -8.57 3.05 -17.00
N ALA A 38 -9.64 3.52 -16.34
CA ALA A 38 -10.91 3.83 -17.00
C ALA A 38 -10.75 4.93 -18.07
N GLY A 39 -10.01 6.00 -17.77
CA GLY A 39 -9.73 7.08 -18.72
C GLY A 39 -8.95 6.60 -19.94
N ILE A 40 -7.91 5.77 -19.73
CA ILE A 40 -7.11 5.21 -20.83
C ILE A 40 -7.93 4.21 -21.65
N LEU A 41 -8.75 3.37 -21.02
CA LEU A 41 -9.62 2.44 -21.74
C LEU A 41 -10.68 3.17 -22.59
N ALA A 42 -11.29 4.23 -22.05
CA ALA A 42 -12.23 5.06 -22.78
C ALA A 42 -11.57 5.80 -23.94
N PHE A 43 -10.32 6.23 -23.77
CA PHE A 43 -9.55 6.85 -24.86
C PHE A 43 -9.13 5.80 -25.92
N ALA A 44 -8.68 4.63 -25.49
CA ALA A 44 -8.25 3.55 -26.37
C ALA A 44 -9.39 2.98 -27.21
N SER A 45 -10.62 2.92 -26.68
CA SER A 45 -11.79 2.41 -27.41
C SER A 45 -12.20 3.26 -28.62
N THR A 46 -11.79 4.53 -28.67
CA THR A 46 -12.04 5.42 -29.81
C THR A 46 -10.99 5.32 -30.91
N ASN A 47 -9.86 4.65 -30.64
CA ASN A 47 -8.73 4.52 -31.55
C ASN A 47 -8.61 3.08 -32.07
N THR A 48 -8.34 2.90 -33.36
CA THR A 48 -8.27 1.56 -33.99
C THR A 48 -6.99 0.80 -33.67
N ASN A 49 -5.97 1.45 -33.09
CA ASN A 49 -4.70 0.82 -32.81
C ASN A 49 -4.67 0.17 -31.41
N LYS A 50 -4.59 -1.15 -31.40
CA LYS A 50 -4.55 -2.01 -30.21
C LYS A 50 -3.39 -1.68 -29.26
N MET A 51 -2.33 -1.05 -29.77
CA MET A 51 -1.17 -0.66 -28.98
C MET A 51 -1.50 0.35 -27.87
N TYR A 52 -2.60 1.10 -27.98
CA TYR A 52 -3.01 2.06 -26.95
C TYR A 52 -3.50 1.38 -25.65
N PHE A 53 -4.02 0.16 -25.71
CA PHE A 53 -4.40 -0.59 -24.49
C PHE A 53 -3.18 -0.93 -23.63
N LEU A 54 -1.98 -1.04 -24.23
CA LEU A 54 -0.75 -1.30 -23.48
C LEU A 54 -0.40 -0.16 -22.52
N VAL A 55 -0.82 1.07 -22.83
CA VAL A 55 -0.59 2.25 -21.99
C VAL A 55 -1.29 2.12 -20.64
N ALA A 56 -2.41 1.38 -20.56
CA ALA A 56 -3.14 1.16 -19.31
C ALA A 56 -2.37 0.29 -18.31
N TYR A 57 -1.42 -0.53 -18.75
CA TYR A 57 -0.58 -1.32 -17.84
C TYR A 57 0.46 -0.47 -17.09
N ILE A 58 0.85 0.69 -17.64
CA ILE A 58 1.83 1.59 -17.01
C ILE A 58 1.35 2.06 -15.64
N PRO A 59 0.17 2.72 -15.50
CA PRO A 59 -0.32 3.13 -14.19
C PRO A 59 -0.60 1.93 -13.27
N ILE A 60 -1.08 0.80 -13.81
CA ILE A 60 -1.30 -0.42 -13.01
C ILE A 60 -0.01 -0.84 -12.28
N LEU A 61 1.10 -0.96 -12.99
CA LEU A 61 2.37 -1.40 -12.42
C LEU A 61 2.94 -0.37 -11.43
N ILE A 62 2.88 0.92 -11.78
CA ILE A 62 3.37 2.01 -10.92
C ILE A 62 2.58 2.06 -9.61
N PHE A 63 1.26 2.03 -9.69
CA PHE A 63 0.42 2.07 -8.49
C PHE A 63 0.58 0.80 -7.67
N TRP A 64 0.67 -0.39 -8.29
CA TRP A 64 0.89 -1.63 -7.55
C TRP A 64 2.22 -1.60 -6.77
N PHE A 65 3.28 -1.06 -7.37
CA PHE A 65 4.56 -0.89 -6.68
C PHE A 65 4.46 0.06 -5.49
N LEU A 66 3.82 1.21 -5.67
CA LEU A 66 3.64 2.23 -4.62
C LEU A 66 2.73 1.72 -3.50
N ASP A 67 1.65 1.05 -3.85
CA ASP A 67 0.68 0.51 -2.90
C ASP A 67 1.31 -0.56 -2.00
N SER A 68 2.10 -1.44 -2.61
CA SER A 68 2.92 -2.43 -1.90
C SER A 68 3.94 -1.78 -0.95
N TYR A 69 4.48 -0.61 -1.31
CA TYR A 69 5.37 0.16 -0.44
C TYR A 69 4.63 0.72 0.78
N TYR A 70 3.43 1.29 0.58
CA TYR A 70 2.61 1.78 1.69
C TYR A 70 2.17 0.65 2.62
N LEU A 71 1.81 -0.52 2.09
CA LEU A 71 1.52 -1.72 2.88
C LEU A 71 2.73 -2.18 3.69
N GLN A 72 3.94 -2.11 3.11
CA GLN A 72 5.17 -2.44 3.83
C GLN A 72 5.38 -1.48 5.02
N LEU A 73 5.19 -0.19 4.79
CA LEU A 73 5.38 0.85 5.80
C LEU A 73 4.34 0.70 6.93
N GLU A 74 3.08 0.44 6.57
CA GLU A 74 2.01 0.13 7.52
C GLU A 74 2.39 -1.06 8.43
N ARG A 75 2.85 -2.18 7.86
CA ARG A 75 3.26 -3.36 8.65
C ARG A 75 4.44 -3.07 9.57
N LYS A 76 5.40 -2.25 9.13
CA LYS A 76 6.54 -1.81 9.95
C LYS A 76 6.07 -0.97 11.14
N TYR A 77 5.17 -0.02 10.93
CA TYR A 77 4.59 0.79 12.00
C TYR A 77 3.68 -0.01 12.93
N ARG A 78 2.92 -0.98 12.44
CA ARG A 78 2.15 -1.92 13.29
C ARG A 78 3.08 -2.69 14.24
N LYS A 79 4.24 -3.15 13.74
CA LYS A 79 5.21 -3.83 14.59
C LYS A 79 5.87 -2.89 15.61
N LEU A 80 6.14 -1.64 15.23
CA LEU A 80 6.60 -0.61 16.16
C LEU A 80 5.56 -0.35 17.26
N TYR A 81 4.28 -0.27 16.89
CA TYR A 81 3.16 -0.13 17.84
C TYR A 81 3.10 -1.30 18.83
N ASP A 82 3.20 -2.53 18.33
CA ASP A 82 3.16 -3.73 19.19
C ASP A 82 4.33 -3.76 20.19
N LYS A 83 5.52 -3.31 19.76
CA LYS A 83 6.69 -3.16 20.64
C LYS A 83 6.50 -2.06 21.68
N ALA A 84 6.07 -0.88 21.26
CA ALA A 84 5.79 0.27 22.12
C ALA A 84 4.74 -0.07 23.20
N ARG A 85 3.73 -0.87 22.85
CA ARG A 85 2.73 -1.35 23.80
C ARG A 85 3.33 -2.25 24.88
N MET A 86 4.19 -3.19 24.48
CA MET A 86 4.77 -4.21 25.37
C MET A 86 5.95 -3.70 26.23
N ASN A 87 6.69 -2.69 25.77
CA ASN A 87 7.79 -2.13 26.53
C ASN A 87 7.31 -1.36 27.79
N GLN A 88 8.03 -1.55 28.90
CA GLN A 88 7.85 -0.79 30.14
C GLN A 88 8.67 0.50 30.17
N GLU A 89 9.74 0.57 29.37
CA GLU A 89 10.53 1.78 29.21
C GLU A 89 9.87 2.75 28.22
N ASN A 90 9.81 4.02 28.62
CA ASN A 90 9.29 5.12 27.79
C ASN A 90 10.39 5.59 26.81
N ASP A 91 10.69 4.77 25.80
CA ASP A 91 11.44 5.21 24.63
C ASP A 91 10.45 5.65 23.54
N PHE A 92 10.34 6.96 23.33
CA PHE A 92 9.41 7.57 22.37
C PHE A 92 9.97 7.63 20.94
N ASN A 93 10.95 6.80 20.61
CA ASN A 93 11.56 6.78 19.29
C ASN A 93 10.58 6.28 18.21
N MET A 94 10.48 6.98 17.08
CA MET A 94 9.72 6.53 15.89
C MET A 94 10.58 5.87 14.81
N GLU A 95 11.86 5.63 15.11
CA GLU A 95 12.82 5.08 14.17
C GLU A 95 12.51 3.62 13.83
N ILE A 96 12.19 3.41 12.55
CA ILE A 96 12.06 2.11 11.91
C ILE A 96 13.48 1.67 11.50
N SER A 97 14.27 1.22 12.47
CA SER A 97 15.59 0.63 12.19
C SER A 97 15.46 -0.88 11.98
N ILE A 98 16.35 -1.45 11.15
CA ILE A 98 16.39 -2.90 10.87
C ILE A 98 16.63 -3.68 12.18
N SER A 99 17.42 -3.12 13.10
CA SER A 99 17.66 -3.67 14.43
C SER A 99 16.39 -3.71 15.29
N ASN A 100 15.57 -2.65 15.27
CA ASN A 100 14.34 -2.59 16.05
C ASN A 100 13.19 -3.43 15.49
N ILE A 101 13.27 -3.93 14.27
CA ILE A 101 12.13 -4.61 13.63
C ILE A 101 12.37 -6.12 13.45
N GLY A 102 13.64 -6.55 13.51
CA GLY A 102 14.02 -7.96 13.34
C GLY A 102 13.76 -8.47 11.92
N ASN A 103 14.18 -9.70 11.64
CA ASN A 103 14.18 -10.27 10.29
C ASN A 103 12.82 -10.90 9.90
N ASP A 104 11.74 -10.14 10.04
CA ASP A 104 10.39 -10.63 9.73
C ASP A 104 10.14 -10.59 8.23
N THR A 105 9.92 -11.77 7.66
CA THR A 105 9.76 -11.97 6.22
C THR A 105 8.54 -11.23 5.67
N LYS A 106 7.50 -10.99 6.48
CA LYS A 106 6.29 -10.25 6.08
C LYS A 106 6.53 -8.75 5.89
N LEU A 107 7.65 -8.24 6.41
CA LEU A 107 8.05 -6.83 6.30
C LEU A 107 8.98 -6.58 5.10
N ARG A 108 9.36 -7.64 4.37
CA ARG A 108 10.10 -7.50 3.12
C ARG A 108 9.17 -6.95 2.05
N TYR A 109 9.72 -6.09 1.20
CA TYR A 109 8.96 -5.45 0.13
C TYR A 109 8.26 -6.49 -0.78
N PHE A 110 8.98 -7.53 -1.20
CA PHE A 110 8.41 -8.61 -2.01
C PHE A 110 7.24 -9.35 -1.36
N SER A 111 7.24 -9.51 -0.02
CA SER A 111 6.11 -10.12 0.68
C SER A 111 4.87 -9.21 0.72
N CYS A 112 5.06 -7.90 0.56
CA CYS A 112 3.97 -6.93 0.45
C CYS A 112 3.48 -6.84 -1.00
N PHE A 113 4.41 -6.92 -1.95
CA PHE A 113 4.10 -6.96 -3.38
C PHE A 113 3.19 -8.13 -3.77
N PHE A 114 3.48 -9.32 -3.23
CA PHE A 114 2.64 -10.51 -3.39
C PHE A 114 1.63 -10.71 -2.25
N ALA A 115 1.28 -9.65 -1.51
CA ALA A 115 0.26 -9.77 -0.48
C ALA A 115 -1.10 -10.09 -1.12
N PRO A 116 -1.93 -10.94 -0.48
CA PRO A 116 -3.25 -11.27 -1.01
C PRO A 116 -4.08 -10.02 -1.33
N ILE A 117 -4.09 -9.02 -0.45
CA ILE A 117 -4.89 -7.80 -0.63
C ILE A 117 -4.50 -6.99 -1.88
N GLU A 118 -3.22 -7.00 -2.25
CA GLU A 118 -2.70 -6.35 -3.45
C GLU A 118 -3.05 -7.15 -4.70
N ILE A 119 -2.83 -8.47 -4.65
CA ILE A 119 -3.15 -9.38 -5.75
C ILE A 119 -4.64 -9.34 -6.09
N TRP A 120 -5.52 -9.41 -5.08
CA TRP A 120 -6.97 -9.36 -5.25
C TRP A 120 -7.45 -8.04 -5.89
N PHE A 121 -6.67 -6.97 -5.82
CA PHE A 121 -7.01 -5.71 -6.46
C PHE A 121 -6.44 -5.60 -7.88
N TYR A 122 -5.12 -5.77 -8.04
CA TYR A 122 -4.43 -5.50 -9.30
C TYR A 122 -4.57 -6.63 -10.33
N LEU A 123 -4.70 -7.89 -9.91
CA LEU A 123 -4.83 -9.01 -10.83
C LEU A 123 -6.15 -8.93 -11.64
N PRO A 124 -7.32 -8.66 -11.03
CA PRO A 124 -8.54 -8.39 -11.79
C PRO A 124 -8.43 -7.17 -12.71
N SER A 125 -7.74 -6.10 -12.31
CA SER A 125 -7.52 -4.93 -13.17
C SER A 125 -6.71 -5.26 -14.41
N ILE A 126 -5.65 -6.08 -14.28
CA ILE A 126 -4.84 -6.56 -15.41
C ILE A 126 -5.68 -7.44 -16.34
N ILE A 127 -6.48 -8.36 -15.78
CA ILE A 127 -7.38 -9.23 -16.55
C ILE A 127 -8.41 -8.39 -17.32
N LEU A 128 -8.99 -7.37 -16.69
CA LEU A 128 -9.95 -6.47 -17.33
C LEU A 128 -9.35 -5.77 -18.55
N VAL A 129 -8.15 -5.19 -18.40
CA VAL A 129 -7.44 -4.55 -19.53
C VAL A 129 -7.11 -5.58 -20.61
N ALA A 130 -6.70 -6.80 -20.25
CA ALA A 130 -6.40 -7.85 -21.20
C ALA A 130 -7.65 -8.27 -22.00
N ILE A 131 -8.79 -8.48 -21.33
CA ILE A 131 -10.07 -8.80 -21.98
C ILE A 131 -10.49 -7.68 -22.94
N MET A 132 -10.43 -6.42 -22.50
CA MET A 132 -10.77 -5.28 -23.34
C MET A 132 -9.87 -5.19 -24.59
N SER A 133 -8.58 -5.48 -24.44
CA SER A 133 -7.65 -5.49 -25.57
C SER A 133 -7.95 -6.58 -26.61
N ILE A 134 -8.54 -7.71 -26.17
CA ILE A 134 -8.96 -8.82 -27.05
C ILE A 134 -10.31 -8.54 -27.70
N ILE A 135 -11.27 -7.95 -26.97
CA ILE A 135 -12.60 -7.62 -27.53
C ILE A 135 -12.49 -6.52 -28.59
N ALA A 136 -11.56 -5.58 -28.42
CA ALA A 136 -11.27 -4.55 -29.41
C ALA A 136 -10.53 -5.07 -30.67
N ILE A 137 -10.36 -6.40 -30.81
CA ILE A 137 -9.78 -7.06 -31.99
C ILE A 137 -10.77 -7.18 -33.12
#